data_AF-A0A1D6NBZ1-F1
#
_entry.id   AF-A0A1D6NBZ1-F1
#
_cell.length_a   1.000
_cell.length_b   1.000
_cell.length_c   1.000
_cell.angle_alpha   90.00
_cell.angle_beta   90.00
_cell.angle_gamma   90.00
#
_symmetry.space_group_name_H-M   'P 1'
#
loop_
_entity.id
_entity.type
_entity.pdbx_description
1 polymer ?
#
loop_
_entity_poly.entity_id
_entity_poly.type
_entity_poly.pdbx_seq_one_letter_code
_entity_poly.pdbx_strand_id
1 'polypeptide(L)'
;MPGMPTDGGGAMVPFTGEPGQGAPPPAPVRPIRHGVAPPIFRIYVSWSSGNLLQVACLRPPNSDGGGGTEEVVGSVVEVNLGDGGSGGSEAEEKIDEAEMRRIEYGSVPAFALLQSRKNTLADVATMSHVPSVPDHAEWWQYVLEYSKTIGSLLGNPDPSGFMIEEPKTILKLNLKCFLSPVKNTLKVREKPTSLRAAWELLEIFYVDKRLQGWLPERLVDWLADFDSLLSTMASTVYSKLSNFQKKLVNLQIVEDDPDYWNGLSAALSVGWLDIVVNMLRFHGSYQLDQMDSREAWEKWRGQVTKLECSAFWIQCGHQKTRDGLKNLLHIMMGNIKEITAATSHWLELFASHFLYIKPFTVGFEGMHHLAQKCIQLMPSSGTNGLTGLIIGVMSENPEVVLAECTKNFGPWLVTHAMELLTADNDYADIMLHEERPNLGGISIEELHRLVYAQVLCCHPLTWQVSYVT
;
A
#
# COMPACT_ATOMS: atom_id res chain seq x y z
N MET A 1 -26.73 30.55 25.52
CA MET A 1 -26.44 30.21 26.94
C MET A 1 -25.33 29.17 26.95
N PRO A 2 -24.30 29.27 27.80
CA PRO A 2 -23.28 28.24 27.91
C PRO A 2 -23.71 27.16 28.92
N GLY A 3 -23.49 25.89 28.58
CA GLY A 3 -23.58 24.76 29.50
C GLY A 3 -24.62 23.70 29.14
N MET A 4 -24.28 22.81 28.21
CA MET A 4 -24.76 21.43 28.16
C MET A 4 -23.58 20.57 27.66
N PRO A 5 -23.11 19.56 28.41
CA PRO A 5 -22.14 18.60 27.90
C PRO A 5 -22.86 17.64 26.95
N THR A 6 -22.40 17.57 25.70
CA THR A 6 -22.79 16.53 24.76
C THR A 6 -21.95 15.29 25.02
N ASP A 7 -22.62 14.15 25.25
CA ASP A 7 -22.00 12.83 25.46
C ASP A 7 -21.00 12.50 24.33
N GLY A 8 -19.78 12.11 24.75
CA GLY A 8 -18.59 11.93 23.92
C GLY A 8 -18.59 10.65 23.08
N GLY A 9 -19.45 10.58 22.07
CA GLY A 9 -19.53 9.43 21.15
C GLY A 9 -19.22 9.69 19.67
N GLY A 10 -18.84 10.92 19.28
CA GLY A 10 -18.97 11.32 17.86
C GLY A 10 -17.84 12.16 17.26
N ALA A 11 -16.59 12.04 17.73
CA ALA A 11 -15.47 12.78 17.15
C ALA A 11 -14.75 11.94 16.06
N MET A 12 -14.97 12.28 14.78
CA MET A 12 -14.21 11.73 13.64
C MET A 12 -12.89 12.47 13.35
N VAL A 13 -12.52 13.42 14.21
CA VAL A 13 -11.15 13.91 14.37
C VAL A 13 -10.71 13.46 15.76
N PRO A 14 -9.55 12.80 15.96
CA PRO A 14 -9.16 12.33 17.28
C PRO A 14 -8.98 13.52 18.21
N PHE A 15 -9.97 13.81 19.04
CA PHE A 15 -9.81 14.66 20.21
C PHE A 15 -9.52 13.72 21.38
N THR A 16 -8.24 13.65 21.78
CA THR A 16 -7.82 12.83 22.92
C THR A 16 -8.35 13.46 24.21
N GLY A 17 -9.47 12.93 24.71
CA GLY A 17 -9.99 13.31 26.01
C GLY A 17 -11.20 12.48 26.43
N GLU A 18 -10.99 11.28 26.95
CA GLU A 18 -11.42 10.90 28.31
C GLU A 18 -10.76 9.57 28.78
N PRO A 19 -10.51 9.39 30.09
CA PRO A 19 -9.67 8.31 30.61
C PRO A 19 -10.49 7.05 30.94
N GLY A 20 -10.35 6.01 30.12
CA GLY A 20 -10.87 4.69 30.45
C GLY A 20 -10.58 3.66 29.37
N GLN A 21 -9.73 2.67 29.70
CA GLN A 21 -9.34 1.50 28.91
C GLN A 21 -8.35 1.72 27.75
N GLY A 22 -7.10 1.28 28.00
CA GLY A 22 -6.01 1.26 27.04
C GLY A 22 -5.36 2.63 26.89
N ALA A 23 -4.19 2.84 27.50
CA ALA A 23 -3.47 4.10 27.36
C ALA A 23 -3.24 4.39 25.86
N PRO A 24 -3.76 5.51 25.31
CA PRO A 24 -3.48 5.89 23.95
C PRO A 24 -1.96 6.14 23.78
N PRO A 25 -1.41 5.94 22.57
CA PRO A 25 -0.04 6.36 22.29
C PRO A 25 0.10 7.83 22.69
N PRO A 26 1.21 8.23 23.36
CA PRO A 26 1.39 9.61 23.79
C PRO A 26 1.28 10.54 22.58
N ALA A 27 0.55 11.65 22.74
CA ALA A 27 0.47 12.68 21.72
C ALA A 27 1.90 13.02 21.24
N PRO A 28 2.12 13.18 19.92
CA PRO A 28 3.46 13.39 19.38
C PRO A 28 4.10 14.63 20.02
N VAL A 29 5.10 14.41 20.86
CA VAL A 29 5.85 15.48 21.51
C VAL A 29 6.94 15.93 20.56
N ARG A 30 6.81 17.14 19.99
CA ARG A 30 7.86 17.77 19.20
C ARG A 30 8.75 18.64 20.09
N PRO A 31 10.03 18.28 20.33
CA PRO A 31 10.93 19.11 21.10
C PRO A 31 11.33 20.34 20.28
N ILE A 32 10.95 21.54 20.75
CA ILE A 32 11.30 22.81 20.10
C ILE A 32 12.62 23.30 20.66
N ARG A 33 13.64 23.40 19.80
CA ARG A 33 14.95 23.98 20.18
C ARG A 33 14.90 25.49 19.99
N HIS A 34 14.66 26.22 21.08
CA HIS A 34 14.54 27.68 21.07
C HIS A 34 15.84 28.41 21.48
N GLY A 35 16.82 27.72 22.06
CA GLY A 35 18.16 28.29 22.33
C GLY A 35 18.24 29.34 23.44
N VAL A 36 17.13 29.65 24.13
CA VAL A 36 17.09 30.60 25.26
C VAL A 36 17.48 29.89 26.54
N ALA A 37 18.47 30.43 27.25
CA ALA A 37 18.91 29.88 28.53
C ALA A 37 17.84 30.07 29.63
N PRO A 38 17.59 29.06 30.48
CA PRO A 38 16.64 29.19 31.58
C PRO A 38 17.08 30.26 32.60
N PRO A 39 16.15 30.88 33.36
CA PRO A 39 14.71 30.61 33.36
C PRO A 39 13.95 31.31 32.22
N ILE A 40 13.00 30.61 31.61
CA ILE A 40 12.05 31.19 30.65
C ILE A 40 10.91 31.82 31.44
N PHE A 41 10.60 33.09 31.16
CA PHE A 41 9.54 33.84 31.84
C PHE A 41 8.20 33.75 31.13
N ARG A 42 8.21 33.83 29.80
CA ARG A 42 6.98 33.86 29.00
C ARG A 42 7.16 33.16 27.67
N ILE A 43 6.13 32.40 27.30
CA ILE A 43 6.01 31.75 26.01
C ILE A 43 4.79 32.37 25.31
N TYR A 44 4.98 32.79 24.06
CA TYR A 44 3.88 33.18 23.17
C TYR A 44 3.80 32.18 22.04
N VAL A 45 2.57 31.81 21.70
CA VAL A 45 2.27 30.91 20.58
C VAL A 45 1.29 31.63 19.68
N SER A 46 1.63 31.77 18.42
CA SER A 46 0.78 32.37 17.40
C SER A 46 0.82 31.56 16.11
N TRP A 47 -0.32 31.44 15.45
CA TRP A 47 -0.36 30.94 14.08
C TRP A 47 0.16 32.00 13.13
N SER A 48 1.06 31.61 12.23
CA SER A 48 1.51 32.44 11.12
C SER A 48 0.87 31.95 9.82
N SER A 49 1.36 32.38 8.66
CA SER A 49 0.79 31.97 7.37
C SER A 49 0.96 30.46 7.13
N GLY A 50 -0.10 29.81 6.67
CA GLY A 50 -0.08 28.38 6.34
C GLY A 50 0.02 27.49 7.57
N ASN A 51 0.80 26.42 7.49
CA ASN A 51 0.96 25.43 8.57
C ASN A 51 2.08 25.80 9.56
N LEU A 52 2.47 27.07 9.63
CA LEU A 52 3.58 27.53 10.45
C LEU A 52 3.07 28.07 11.79
N LEU A 53 3.57 27.49 12.88
CA LEU A 53 3.36 27.96 14.24
C LEU A 53 4.59 28.75 14.71
N GLN A 54 4.39 30.01 15.09
CA GLN A 54 5.45 30.82 15.71
C GLN A 54 5.41 30.64 17.23
N VAL A 55 6.54 30.23 17.80
CA VAL A 55 6.73 30.09 19.24
C VAL A 55 7.82 31.05 19.67
N ALA A 56 7.45 32.05 20.47
CA ALA A 56 8.39 33.02 21.04
C ALA A 56 8.64 32.74 22.52
N CYS A 57 9.90 32.58 22.89
CA CYS A 57 10.36 32.37 24.27
C CYS A 57 11.09 33.62 24.76
N LEU A 58 10.69 34.17 25.90
CA LEU A 58 11.28 35.37 26.49
C LEU A 58 11.82 35.08 27.90
N ARG A 59 13.00 35.63 28.20
CA ARG A 59 13.61 35.66 29.54
C ARG A 59 12.98 36.79 30.39
N PRO A 60 13.01 36.72 31.75
CA PRO A 60 12.66 37.89 32.54
C PRO A 60 13.56 39.07 32.14
N PRO A 61 13.05 40.32 32.11
CA PRO A 61 13.92 41.48 31.98
C PRO A 61 14.89 41.48 33.18
N ASN A 62 16.20 41.36 32.91
CA ASN A 62 17.21 41.36 33.97
C ASN A 62 17.10 42.65 34.80
N SER A 63 17.03 42.53 36.13
CA SER A 63 17.06 43.66 37.05
C SER A 63 18.47 44.20 37.33
N ASP A 64 19.54 43.54 36.87
CA ASP A 64 20.91 43.99 37.13
C ASP A 64 21.76 44.05 35.87
N GLY A 65 22.27 45.25 35.60
CA GLY A 65 23.26 45.53 34.57
C GLY A 65 24.63 45.00 34.98
N GLY A 66 25.13 44.03 34.25
CA GLY A 66 26.50 43.54 34.38
C GLY A 66 26.91 42.84 33.10
N GLY A 67 27.75 43.50 32.31
CA GLY A 67 28.11 43.09 30.96
C GLY A 67 28.95 41.81 30.87
N GLY A 68 28.79 41.12 29.75
CA GLY A 68 29.63 40.02 29.32
C GLY A 68 28.83 39.02 28.46
N THR A 69 29.08 39.02 27.16
CA THR A 69 28.46 38.22 26.08
C THR A 69 26.99 38.55 25.74
N GLU A 70 26.68 38.70 24.45
CA GLU A 70 25.33 38.91 23.90
C GLU A 70 24.44 37.70 24.21
N GLU A 71 23.91 37.62 25.43
CA GLU A 71 22.94 36.59 25.79
C GLU A 71 21.60 36.87 25.09
N VAL A 72 21.08 35.88 24.38
CA VAL A 72 19.81 35.94 23.66
C VAL A 72 18.66 36.13 24.66
N VAL A 73 18.15 37.36 24.77
CA VAL A 73 17.07 37.77 25.69
C VAL A 73 15.71 37.13 25.33
N GLY A 74 15.55 36.74 24.06
CA GLY A 74 14.40 36.00 23.59
C GLY A 74 14.64 35.42 22.19
N SER A 75 13.88 34.39 21.85
CA SER A 75 13.95 33.71 20.57
C SER A 75 12.56 33.53 19.98
N VAL A 76 12.41 33.68 18.67
CA VAL A 76 11.22 33.25 17.94
C VAL A 76 11.62 32.07 17.08
N VAL A 77 10.88 30.98 17.16
CA VAL A 77 11.06 29.77 16.36
C VAL A 77 9.80 29.51 15.57
N GLU A 78 9.95 29.27 14.27
CA GLU A 78 8.86 28.78 13.42
C GLU A 78 8.86 27.26 13.41
N VAL A 79 7.70 26.67 13.67
CA VAL A 79 7.46 25.24 13.70
C VAL A 79 6.47 24.91 12.60
N ASN A 80 6.91 24.16 11.59
CA ASN A 80 6.02 23.66 10.55
C ASN A 80 5.21 22.47 11.07
N LEU A 81 3.91 22.66 11.21
CA LEU A 81 2.93 21.66 11.62
C LEU A 81 2.46 20.80 10.44
N GLY A 82 2.69 21.24 9.20
CA GLY A 82 2.36 20.51 7.97
C GLY A 82 3.24 19.28 7.75
N ASP A 83 4.31 19.13 8.52
CA ASP A 83 5.04 17.88 8.63
C ASP A 83 4.30 16.83 9.50
N GLY A 84 3.07 17.14 9.94
CA GLY A 84 2.17 16.28 10.70
C GLY A 84 1.48 15.24 9.81
N GLY A 85 2.26 14.29 9.32
CA GLY A 85 1.76 13.17 8.53
C GLY A 85 2.67 11.96 8.70
N SER A 86 2.76 11.45 9.92
CA SER A 86 2.71 10.02 10.25
C SER A 86 3.13 9.85 11.72
N GLY A 87 2.25 9.26 12.52
CA GLY A 87 2.70 8.43 13.64
C GLY A 87 3.27 7.09 13.14
N GLY A 88 3.82 7.09 11.93
CA GLY A 88 4.50 5.97 11.32
C GLY A 88 5.96 6.06 11.73
N SER A 89 6.52 4.92 12.10
CA SER A 89 7.95 4.75 12.31
C SER A 89 8.77 5.48 11.23
N GLU A 90 9.94 6.00 11.59
CA GLU A 90 10.97 6.63 10.75
C GLU A 90 11.41 5.83 9.49
N ALA A 91 10.73 4.71 9.19
CA ALA A 91 11.00 3.77 8.12
C ALA A 91 10.10 3.93 6.87
N GLU A 92 9.05 4.77 6.89
CA GLU A 92 8.29 5.10 5.67
C GLU A 92 8.93 6.29 4.96
N GLU A 93 9.46 6.07 3.75
CA GLU A 93 10.03 7.13 2.92
C GLU A 93 8.91 8.06 2.45
N LYS A 94 8.81 9.21 3.11
CA LYS A 94 7.85 10.26 2.80
C LYS A 94 8.05 10.77 1.37
N ILE A 95 6.96 10.87 0.61
CA ILE A 95 6.97 11.48 -0.74
C ILE A 95 7.51 12.90 -0.62
N ASP A 96 8.49 13.24 -1.46
CA ASP A 96 9.09 14.56 -1.50
C ASP A 96 8.02 15.65 -1.77
N GLU A 97 8.17 16.83 -1.17
CA GLU A 97 7.19 17.91 -1.31
C GLU A 97 7.04 18.39 -2.76
N ALA A 98 8.08 18.35 -3.59
CA ALA A 98 7.95 18.69 -5.00
C ALA A 98 7.15 17.64 -5.77
N GLU A 99 7.35 16.37 -5.42
CA GLU A 99 6.62 15.26 -6.01
C GLU A 99 5.14 15.27 -5.59
N MET A 100 4.85 15.55 -4.32
CA MET A 100 3.46 15.73 -3.87
C MET A 100 2.78 16.88 -4.61
N ARG A 101 3.44 18.02 -4.82
CA ARG A 101 2.88 19.14 -5.59
C ARG A 101 2.62 18.76 -7.05
N ARG A 102 3.49 17.94 -7.67
CA ARG A 102 3.26 17.40 -9.01
C ARG A 102 1.98 16.56 -9.06
N ILE A 103 1.76 15.74 -8.03
CA ILE A 103 0.57 14.90 -7.90
C ILE A 103 -0.69 15.76 -7.67
N GLU A 104 -0.64 16.72 -6.76
CA GLU A 104 -1.76 17.63 -6.46
C GLU A 104 -2.20 18.43 -7.68
N TYR A 105 -1.27 19.01 -8.45
CA TYR A 105 -1.61 19.70 -9.69
C TYR A 105 -2.03 18.77 -10.82
N GLY A 106 -1.34 17.63 -10.94
CA GLY A 106 -1.58 16.67 -11.99
C GLY A 106 -2.96 16.01 -11.90
N SER A 107 -3.54 15.91 -10.69
CA SER A 107 -4.86 15.30 -10.50
C SER A 107 -6.01 16.25 -10.88
N VAL A 108 -5.80 17.56 -10.87
CA VAL A 108 -6.87 18.57 -11.06
C VAL A 108 -7.66 18.40 -12.37
N PRO A 109 -7.03 18.25 -13.55
CA PRO A 109 -7.79 18.16 -14.80
C PRO A 109 -8.68 16.91 -14.84
N ALA A 110 -8.16 15.77 -14.35
CA ALA A 110 -8.89 14.51 -14.28
C ALA A 110 -10.06 14.61 -13.28
N PHE A 111 -9.82 15.23 -12.12
CA PHE A 111 -10.84 15.42 -11.10
C PHE A 111 -11.95 16.36 -11.57
N ALA A 112 -11.61 17.51 -12.16
CA ALA A 112 -12.58 18.46 -12.69
C ALA A 112 -13.46 17.83 -13.79
N LEU A 113 -12.87 17.00 -14.66
CA LEU A 113 -13.62 16.26 -15.67
C LEU A 113 -14.60 15.26 -15.03
N LEU A 114 -14.16 14.52 -14.00
CA LEU A 114 -15.03 13.59 -13.28
C LEU A 114 -16.21 14.32 -12.61
N GLN A 115 -15.95 15.41 -11.90
CA GLN A 115 -17.00 16.21 -11.25
C GLN A 115 -17.97 16.83 -12.27
N SER A 116 -17.47 17.31 -13.41
CA SER A 116 -18.32 17.81 -14.50
C SER A 116 -19.27 16.73 -15.04
N ARG A 117 -18.79 15.49 -15.17
CA ARG A 117 -19.62 14.35 -15.59
C ARG A 117 -20.63 13.97 -14.52
N LYS A 118 -20.22 13.95 -13.24
CA LYS A 118 -21.11 13.71 -12.08
C LYS A 118 -22.29 14.70 -12.06
N ASN A 119 -22.00 16.00 -12.21
CA ASN A 119 -23.02 17.04 -12.25
C ASN A 119 -23.96 16.89 -13.46
N THR A 120 -23.42 16.56 -14.63
CA THR A 120 -24.23 16.32 -15.84
C THR A 120 -25.20 15.16 -15.65
N LEU A 121 -24.76 14.07 -15.01
CA LEU A 121 -25.62 12.93 -14.70
C LEU A 121 -26.73 13.30 -13.69
N ALA A 122 -26.39 14.09 -12.67
CA ALA A 122 -27.35 14.58 -11.68
C ALA A 122 -28.42 15.51 -12.31
N ASP A 123 -28.01 16.39 -13.24
CA ASP A 123 -28.93 17.28 -13.97
C ASP A 123 -29.91 16.48 -14.84
N VAL A 124 -29.42 15.44 -15.54
CA VAL A 124 -30.26 14.54 -16.36
C VAL A 124 -31.26 13.76 -15.49
N ALA A 125 -30.84 13.29 -14.32
CA ALA A 125 -31.71 12.59 -13.37
C ALA A 125 -32.82 13.52 -12.82
N THR A 126 -32.51 14.79 -12.60
CA THR A 126 -33.47 15.78 -12.10
C THR A 126 -34.52 16.16 -13.16
N MET A 127 -34.13 16.20 -14.44
CA MET A 127 -35.02 16.54 -15.56
C MET A 127 -35.97 15.41 -15.98
N SER A 128 -35.68 14.16 -15.65
CA SER A 128 -36.42 13.00 -16.19
C SER A 128 -37.73 12.68 -15.44
N HIS A 129 -38.07 13.33 -14.33
CA HIS A 129 -39.27 13.09 -13.49
C HIS A 129 -39.51 11.62 -13.07
N VAL A 130 -38.58 10.72 -13.34
CA VAL A 130 -38.56 9.33 -12.89
C VAL A 130 -37.44 9.23 -11.88
N PRO A 131 -37.68 8.73 -10.64
CA PRO A 131 -36.62 8.45 -9.69
C PRO A 131 -35.90 7.16 -10.14
N SER A 132 -35.31 7.17 -11.33
CA SER A 132 -34.33 6.18 -11.70
C SER A 132 -32.99 6.74 -11.26
N VAL A 133 -32.44 6.08 -10.26
CA VAL A 133 -31.01 6.04 -9.91
C VAL A 133 -30.17 6.37 -11.16
N PRO A 134 -29.20 7.31 -11.09
CA PRO A 134 -28.30 7.56 -12.23
C PRO A 134 -27.83 6.20 -12.74
N ASP A 135 -27.82 6.01 -14.06
CA ASP A 135 -27.50 4.71 -14.66
C ASP A 135 -26.09 4.31 -14.18
N HIS A 136 -26.01 3.58 -13.05
CA HIS A 136 -24.74 3.24 -12.39
C HIS A 136 -23.83 2.52 -13.37
N ALA A 137 -24.43 1.88 -14.39
CA ALA A 137 -23.81 1.28 -15.55
C ALA A 137 -22.72 2.15 -16.23
N GLU A 138 -22.85 3.48 -16.21
CA GLU A 138 -21.84 4.40 -16.78
C GLU A 138 -20.94 5.06 -15.73
N TRP A 139 -21.43 5.29 -14.49
CA TRP A 139 -20.65 6.02 -13.47
C TRP A 139 -19.34 5.32 -13.12
N TRP A 140 -19.38 4.01 -12.85
CA TRP A 140 -18.17 3.24 -12.53
C TRP A 140 -17.13 3.27 -13.67
N GLN A 141 -17.55 3.44 -14.94
CA GLN A 141 -16.64 3.55 -16.08
C GLN A 141 -15.87 4.88 -16.06
N TYR A 142 -16.57 5.97 -15.74
CA TYR A 142 -15.93 7.28 -15.58
C TYR A 142 -14.96 7.28 -14.40
N VAL A 143 -15.33 6.62 -13.29
CA VAL A 143 -14.42 6.46 -12.14
C VAL A 143 -13.22 5.58 -12.50
N LEU A 144 -13.38 4.53 -13.30
CA LEU A 144 -12.26 3.71 -13.77
C LEU A 144 -11.31 4.50 -14.69
N GLU A 145 -11.83 5.27 -15.65
CA GLU A 145 -11.02 6.13 -16.53
C GLU A 145 -10.24 7.18 -15.71
N TYR A 146 -10.93 7.79 -14.74
CA TYR A 146 -10.32 8.69 -13.78
C TYR A 146 -9.20 7.98 -12.99
N SER A 147 -9.47 6.78 -12.46
CA SER A 147 -8.49 6.00 -11.69
C SER A 147 -7.26 5.63 -12.50
N LYS A 148 -7.39 5.24 -13.78
CA LYS A 148 -6.23 4.99 -14.66
C LYS A 148 -5.39 6.25 -14.89
N THR A 149 -6.04 7.41 -14.98
CA THR A 149 -5.35 8.70 -15.16
C THR A 149 -4.54 9.05 -13.92
N ILE A 150 -5.14 8.91 -12.72
CA ILE A 150 -4.44 9.13 -11.45
C ILE A 150 -3.35 8.08 -11.20
N GLY A 151 -3.62 6.81 -11.50
CA GLY A 151 -2.63 5.74 -11.41
C GLY A 151 -1.37 6.05 -12.23
N SER A 152 -1.55 6.51 -13.48
CA SER A 152 -0.46 6.94 -14.35
C SER A 152 0.31 8.15 -13.79
N LEU A 153 -0.38 9.05 -13.08
CA LEU A 153 0.25 10.18 -12.40
C LEU A 153 1.10 9.74 -11.21
N LEU A 154 0.66 8.75 -10.43
CA LEU A 154 1.37 8.19 -9.28
C LEU A 154 2.56 7.30 -9.68
N GLY A 155 2.63 6.88 -10.94
CA GLY A 155 3.77 6.21 -11.54
C GLY A 155 3.34 5.29 -12.68
N ASN A 156 4.21 5.06 -13.66
CA ASN A 156 3.86 4.14 -14.74
C ASN A 156 3.92 2.68 -14.24
N PRO A 157 2.95 1.83 -14.62
CA PRO A 157 3.13 0.39 -14.52
C PRO A 157 4.18 0.00 -15.56
N ASP A 158 5.42 -0.22 -15.13
CA ASP A 158 6.37 -0.93 -15.98
C ASP A 158 5.86 -2.38 -16.08
N PRO A 159 5.52 -2.90 -17.27
CA PRO A 159 4.88 -4.21 -17.44
C PRO A 159 5.80 -5.40 -17.12
N SER A 160 6.99 -5.16 -16.56
CA SER A 160 7.94 -6.18 -16.16
C SER A 160 8.02 -6.25 -14.63
N GLY A 161 7.25 -7.16 -14.04
CA GLY A 161 7.48 -7.60 -12.66
C GLY A 161 8.91 -8.11 -12.45
N PHE A 162 9.27 -8.45 -11.21
CA PHE A 162 10.60 -9.00 -10.90
C PHE A 162 10.94 -10.16 -11.86
N MET A 163 12.05 -10.05 -12.61
CA MET A 163 12.51 -11.10 -13.52
C MET A 163 13.90 -11.56 -13.09
N ILE A 164 14.04 -12.84 -12.74
CA ILE A 164 15.35 -13.47 -12.65
C ILE A 164 15.91 -13.63 -14.07
N GLU A 165 17.14 -13.18 -14.29
CA GLU A 165 17.79 -13.23 -15.60
C GLU A 165 17.86 -14.67 -16.14
N GLU A 166 17.55 -14.87 -17.43
CA GLU A 166 17.57 -16.21 -18.02
C GLU A 166 18.99 -16.83 -17.97
N PRO A 167 19.11 -18.17 -17.89
CA PRO A 167 20.41 -18.86 -17.85
C PRO A 167 21.36 -18.46 -19.00
N LYS A 168 20.81 -18.23 -20.20
CA LYS A 168 21.58 -17.82 -21.39
C LYS A 168 22.15 -16.41 -21.26
N THR A 169 21.45 -15.51 -20.58
CA THR A 169 21.90 -14.13 -20.28
C THR A 169 22.97 -14.14 -19.19
N ILE A 170 22.82 -14.95 -18.15
CA ILE A 170 23.83 -15.11 -17.09
C ILE A 170 25.11 -15.73 -17.64
N LEU A 171 25.02 -16.73 -18.53
CA LEU A 171 26.17 -17.29 -19.23
C LEU A 171 26.86 -16.25 -20.14
N LYS A 172 26.08 -15.38 -20.81
CA LYS A 172 26.62 -14.25 -21.61
C LYS A 172 27.22 -13.14 -20.75
N LEU A 173 26.67 -12.88 -19.55
CA LEU A 173 27.21 -11.96 -18.56
C LEU A 173 28.52 -12.49 -17.99
N ASN A 174 28.60 -13.76 -17.62
CA ASN A 174 29.84 -14.43 -17.23
C ASN A 174 30.90 -14.38 -18.34
N LEU A 175 30.51 -14.48 -19.61
CA LEU A 175 31.44 -14.32 -20.75
C LEU A 175 31.84 -12.85 -21.00
N LYS A 176 30.95 -11.88 -20.77
CA LYS A 176 31.20 -10.43 -20.95
C LYS A 176 31.96 -9.79 -19.79
N CYS A 177 31.80 -10.29 -18.56
CA CYS A 177 32.54 -9.83 -17.38
C CYS A 177 34.05 -10.07 -17.50
N PHE A 178 34.48 -11.00 -18.34
CA PHE A 178 35.90 -11.18 -18.68
C PHE A 178 36.46 -10.12 -19.64
N LEU A 179 35.61 -9.27 -20.25
CA LEU A 179 36.05 -8.34 -21.31
C LEU A 179 35.67 -6.86 -21.10
N SER A 180 34.85 -6.50 -20.10
CA SER A 180 34.59 -5.08 -19.76
C SER A 180 33.80 -4.93 -18.45
N PRO A 181 34.05 -3.89 -17.62
CA PRO A 181 33.22 -3.57 -16.46
C PRO A 181 31.89 -2.96 -16.94
N VAL A 182 30.91 -3.80 -17.27
CA VAL A 182 29.55 -3.36 -17.59
C VAL A 182 28.77 -3.25 -16.28
N LYS A 183 28.38 -2.02 -15.94
CA LYS A 183 27.37 -1.72 -14.92
C LYS A 183 26.16 -2.62 -15.16
N ASN A 184 25.75 -3.38 -14.15
CA ASN A 184 24.46 -4.06 -14.13
C ASN A 184 23.37 -3.02 -14.46
N THR A 185 22.85 -3.04 -15.69
CA THR A 185 21.67 -2.28 -16.08
C THR A 185 20.45 -3.02 -15.54
N LEU A 186 20.34 -3.07 -14.21
CA LEU A 186 19.04 -3.03 -13.57
C LEU A 186 18.48 -1.66 -13.96
N LYS A 187 17.48 -1.61 -14.86
CA LYS A 187 16.73 -0.36 -15.06
C LYS A 187 16.34 0.12 -13.66
N VAL A 188 16.67 1.36 -13.34
CA VAL A 188 16.27 1.98 -12.07
C VAL A 188 14.76 2.03 -12.10
N ARG A 189 14.13 1.01 -11.50
CA ARG A 189 12.69 0.92 -11.28
C ARG A 189 12.32 2.16 -10.45
N GLU A 190 11.29 2.89 -10.87
CA GLU A 190 10.72 3.94 -10.00
C GLU A 190 10.39 3.30 -8.66
N LYS A 191 10.86 3.91 -7.57
CA LYS A 191 10.72 3.32 -6.24
C LYS A 191 9.23 3.24 -5.90
N PRO A 192 8.70 2.07 -5.53
CA PRO A 192 7.30 1.95 -5.18
C PRO A 192 7.00 2.87 -3.98
N THR A 193 5.86 3.58 -4.02
CA THR A 193 5.40 4.44 -2.92
C THR A 193 4.18 3.82 -2.25
N SER A 194 4.04 4.04 -0.95
CA SER A 194 2.85 3.60 -0.19
C SER A 194 1.56 4.20 -0.74
N LEU A 195 1.62 5.46 -1.20
CA LEU A 195 0.49 6.15 -1.83
C LEU A 195 0.01 5.44 -3.10
N ARG A 196 0.93 5.06 -3.98
CA ARG A 196 0.59 4.30 -5.21
C ARG A 196 0.04 2.93 -4.87
N ALA A 197 0.66 2.23 -3.92
CA ALA A 197 0.20 0.92 -3.47
C ALA A 197 -1.25 0.96 -2.94
N ALA A 198 -1.56 1.99 -2.14
CA ALA A 198 -2.89 2.25 -1.61
C ALA A 198 -3.91 2.55 -2.73
N TRP A 199 -3.54 3.40 -3.69
CA TRP A 199 -4.39 3.73 -4.84
C TRP A 199 -4.76 2.50 -5.67
N GLU A 200 -3.75 1.70 -6.06
CA GLU A 200 -3.97 0.49 -6.86
C GLU A 200 -4.84 -0.53 -6.11
N LEU A 201 -4.70 -0.63 -4.78
CA LEU A 201 -5.53 -1.49 -3.97
C LEU A 201 -7.01 -1.04 -3.95
N LEU A 202 -7.26 0.26 -3.81
CA LEU A 202 -8.62 0.80 -3.88
C LEU A 202 -9.26 0.57 -5.25
N GLU A 203 -8.49 0.75 -6.34
CA GLU A 203 -8.96 0.49 -7.69
C GLU A 203 -9.36 -0.98 -7.89
N ILE A 204 -8.50 -1.93 -7.47
CA ILE A 204 -8.73 -3.38 -7.60
C ILE A 204 -10.03 -3.81 -6.89
N PHE A 205 -10.31 -3.27 -5.71
CA PHE A 205 -11.43 -3.75 -4.88
C PHE A 205 -12.73 -2.97 -5.10
N TYR A 206 -12.68 -1.66 -5.34
CA TYR A 206 -13.88 -0.82 -5.39
C TYR A 206 -14.31 -0.40 -6.79
N VAL A 207 -13.41 -0.47 -7.79
CA VAL A 207 -13.68 0.07 -9.12
C VAL A 207 -13.64 -1.00 -10.21
N ASP A 208 -12.56 -1.77 -10.33
CA ASP A 208 -12.35 -2.70 -11.45
C ASP A 208 -13.07 -4.05 -11.25
N LYS A 209 -14.40 -4.01 -11.22
CA LYS A 209 -15.24 -5.20 -11.00
C LYS A 209 -15.16 -6.23 -12.13
N ARG A 210 -14.69 -5.84 -13.33
CA ARG A 210 -14.49 -6.74 -14.49
C ARG A 210 -13.39 -7.78 -14.23
N LEU A 211 -12.46 -7.46 -13.34
CA LEU A 211 -11.33 -8.31 -12.99
C LEU A 211 -11.52 -9.08 -11.68
N GLN A 212 -12.72 -9.12 -11.09
CA GLN A 212 -13.00 -9.90 -9.87
C GLN A 212 -12.65 -11.38 -10.01
N GLY A 213 -12.87 -11.97 -11.20
CA GLY A 213 -12.46 -13.35 -11.49
C GLY A 213 -10.94 -13.55 -11.55
N TRP A 214 -10.17 -12.47 -11.61
CA TRP A 214 -8.70 -12.41 -11.66
C TRP A 214 -8.10 -11.74 -10.41
N LEU A 215 -8.89 -11.58 -9.34
CA LEU A 215 -8.45 -10.93 -8.11
C LEU A 215 -7.19 -11.59 -7.51
N PRO A 216 -7.05 -12.93 -7.46
CA PRO A 216 -5.82 -13.56 -6.99
C PRO A 216 -4.60 -13.14 -7.81
N GLU A 217 -4.71 -13.17 -9.13
CA GLU A 217 -3.63 -12.78 -10.04
C GLU A 217 -3.26 -11.31 -9.87
N ARG A 218 -4.26 -10.43 -9.73
CA ARG A 218 -4.03 -9.00 -9.45
C ARG A 218 -3.37 -8.75 -8.11
N LEU A 219 -3.75 -9.49 -7.06
CA LEU A 219 -3.11 -9.38 -5.76
C LEU A 219 -1.67 -9.90 -5.80
N VAL A 220 -1.40 -10.95 -6.58
CA VAL A 220 -0.05 -11.48 -6.81
C VAL A 220 0.83 -10.49 -7.55
N ASP A 221 0.29 -9.84 -8.59
CA ASP A 221 1.00 -8.79 -9.34
C ASP A 221 1.27 -7.58 -8.44
N TRP A 222 0.26 -7.12 -7.70
CA TRP A 222 0.40 -6.03 -6.72
C TRP A 222 1.44 -6.37 -5.65
N LEU A 223 1.44 -7.60 -5.13
CA LEU A 223 2.46 -8.08 -4.20
C LEU A 223 3.85 -8.02 -4.83
N ALA A 224 4.03 -8.51 -6.06
CA ALA A 224 5.31 -8.41 -6.76
C ALA A 224 5.81 -6.97 -6.88
N ASP A 225 4.88 -6.03 -7.02
CA ASP A 225 5.21 -4.64 -7.20
C ASP A 225 5.56 -3.90 -5.90
N PHE A 226 4.87 -4.22 -4.81
CA PHE A 226 4.91 -3.48 -3.54
C PHE A 226 5.48 -4.26 -2.34
N ASP A 227 5.96 -5.49 -2.54
CA ASP A 227 6.52 -6.35 -1.46
C ASP A 227 7.56 -5.63 -0.60
N SER A 228 8.40 -4.78 -1.20
CA SER A 228 9.42 -4.00 -0.47
C SER A 228 8.84 -2.99 0.53
N LEU A 229 7.57 -2.58 0.38
CA LEU A 229 6.88 -1.66 1.29
C LEU A 229 6.27 -2.38 2.50
N LEU A 230 6.04 -3.68 2.38
CA LEU A 230 5.41 -4.49 3.43
C LEU A 230 6.39 -4.90 4.53
N SER A 231 7.69 -4.75 4.30
CA SER A 231 8.69 -5.25 5.23
C SER A 231 9.85 -4.27 5.45
N THR A 232 9.87 -3.66 6.64
CA THR A 232 10.99 -2.88 7.14
C THR A 232 12.03 -3.75 7.87
N MET A 233 11.69 -5.00 8.24
CA MET A 233 12.54 -5.88 9.07
C MET A 233 12.51 -7.39 8.72
N ALA A 234 11.49 -7.91 8.03
CA ALA A 234 11.35 -9.35 7.71
C ALA A 234 11.86 -9.70 6.31
N SER A 235 12.42 -10.91 6.13
CA SER A 235 12.81 -11.40 4.80
C SER A 235 11.58 -11.73 3.96
N THR A 236 11.26 -10.93 2.94
CA THR A 236 10.18 -11.20 1.98
C THR A 236 10.59 -12.18 0.87
N VAL A 237 9.65 -12.72 0.10
CA VAL A 237 9.98 -13.53 -1.10
C VAL A 237 10.94 -12.78 -2.03
N TYR A 238 10.70 -11.49 -2.30
CA TYR A 238 11.60 -10.69 -3.13
C TYR A 238 13.02 -10.65 -2.57
N SER A 239 13.17 -10.40 -1.27
CA SER A 239 14.49 -10.32 -0.63
C SER A 239 15.24 -11.65 -0.70
N LYS A 240 14.54 -12.79 -0.53
CA LYS A 240 15.09 -14.14 -0.66
C LYS A 240 15.60 -14.39 -2.09
N LEU A 241 14.78 -14.06 -3.10
CA LEU A 241 15.15 -14.25 -4.50
C LEU A 241 16.29 -13.32 -4.94
N SER A 242 16.28 -12.05 -4.50
CA SER A 242 17.36 -11.10 -4.77
C SER A 242 18.69 -11.55 -4.17
N ASN A 243 18.67 -12.06 -2.93
CA ASN A 243 19.86 -12.60 -2.27
C ASN A 243 20.35 -13.88 -2.97
N PHE A 244 19.43 -14.76 -3.37
CA PHE A 244 19.77 -15.96 -4.13
C PHE A 244 20.38 -15.62 -5.48
N GLN A 245 19.82 -14.65 -6.22
CA GLN A 245 20.37 -14.20 -7.51
C GLN A 245 21.82 -13.72 -7.39
N LYS A 246 22.17 -13.01 -6.30
CA LYS A 246 23.56 -12.61 -6.02
C LYS A 246 24.47 -13.81 -5.79
N LYS A 247 23.95 -14.88 -5.16
CA LYS A 247 24.67 -16.11 -4.85
C LYS A 247 24.85 -17.01 -6.08
N LEU A 248 23.90 -16.98 -7.01
CA LEU A 248 23.82 -17.81 -8.21
C LEU A 248 25.10 -17.80 -9.06
N VAL A 249 25.78 -16.65 -9.12
CA VAL A 249 27.04 -16.47 -9.88
C VAL A 249 28.16 -17.41 -9.40
N ASN A 250 28.11 -17.84 -8.14
CA ASN A 250 29.17 -18.64 -7.51
C ASN A 250 28.82 -20.12 -7.33
N LEU A 251 27.63 -20.56 -7.76
CA LEU A 251 27.17 -21.93 -7.57
C LEU A 251 27.55 -22.82 -8.77
N GLN A 252 28.15 -23.99 -8.50
CA GLN A 252 28.43 -25.01 -9.52
C GLN A 252 27.25 -25.95 -9.80
N ILE A 253 26.55 -26.36 -8.75
CA ILE A 253 25.37 -27.23 -8.80
C ILE A 253 24.28 -26.51 -8.01
N VAL A 254 23.26 -26.04 -8.71
CA VAL A 254 22.27 -25.12 -8.12
C VAL A 254 21.29 -25.88 -7.22
N GLU A 255 20.92 -27.11 -7.61
CA GLU A 255 20.01 -28.00 -6.87
C GLU A 255 20.57 -28.52 -5.53
N ASP A 256 21.86 -28.30 -5.26
CA ASP A 256 22.50 -28.65 -4.00
C ASP A 256 22.39 -27.56 -2.94
N ASP A 257 22.10 -26.32 -3.34
CA ASP A 257 21.98 -25.19 -2.44
C ASP A 257 20.56 -25.11 -1.84
N PRO A 258 20.41 -24.97 -0.51
CA PRO A 258 19.09 -24.88 0.12
C PRO A 258 18.33 -23.61 -0.27
N ASP A 259 19.02 -22.50 -0.57
CA ASP A 259 18.38 -21.24 -0.94
C ASP A 259 17.73 -21.32 -2.33
N TYR A 260 18.20 -22.24 -3.19
CA TYR A 260 17.56 -22.52 -4.48
C TYR A 260 16.15 -23.10 -4.28
N TRP A 261 16.02 -24.18 -3.50
CA TRP A 261 14.73 -24.81 -3.24
C TRP A 261 13.82 -23.92 -2.40
N ASN A 262 14.37 -23.22 -1.39
CA ASN A 262 13.62 -22.25 -0.60
C ASN A 262 13.09 -21.08 -1.45
N GLY A 263 13.91 -20.56 -2.36
CA GLY A 263 13.52 -19.51 -3.31
C GLY A 263 12.45 -19.98 -4.29
N LEU A 264 12.59 -21.19 -4.84
CA LEU A 264 11.59 -21.82 -5.71
C LEU A 264 10.25 -22.01 -5.00
N SER A 265 10.27 -22.56 -3.79
CA SER A 265 9.07 -22.79 -2.99
C SER A 265 8.40 -21.47 -2.61
N ALA A 266 9.18 -20.44 -2.26
CA ALA A 266 8.67 -19.11 -1.94
C ALA A 266 8.06 -18.40 -3.16
N ALA A 267 8.73 -18.44 -4.33
CA ALA A 267 8.19 -17.89 -5.57
C ALA A 267 6.93 -18.63 -6.02
N LEU A 268 6.92 -19.97 -5.86
CA LEU A 268 5.76 -20.79 -6.17
C LEU A 268 4.60 -20.48 -5.22
N SER A 269 4.81 -20.37 -3.92
CA SER A 269 3.71 -20.11 -2.98
C SER A 269 2.98 -18.80 -3.26
N VAL A 270 3.66 -17.77 -3.78
CA VAL A 270 3.03 -16.50 -4.16
C VAL A 270 2.58 -16.45 -5.62
N GLY A 271 2.71 -17.53 -6.40
CA GLY A 271 2.21 -17.59 -7.78
C GLY A 271 3.11 -16.93 -8.83
N TRP A 272 4.38 -16.67 -8.52
CA TRP A 272 5.35 -16.11 -9.47
C TRP A 272 5.89 -17.18 -10.43
N LEU A 273 4.98 -17.74 -11.24
CA LEU A 273 5.24 -18.94 -12.05
C LEU A 273 6.33 -18.73 -13.09
N ASP A 274 6.44 -17.55 -13.71
CA ASP A 274 7.50 -17.27 -14.68
C ASP A 274 8.88 -17.33 -14.03
N ILE A 275 9.00 -16.84 -12.79
CA ILE A 275 10.23 -16.95 -12.00
C ILE A 275 10.51 -18.42 -11.68
N VAL A 276 9.51 -19.18 -11.23
CA VAL A 276 9.65 -20.60 -10.93
C VAL A 276 10.12 -21.39 -12.15
N VAL A 277 9.48 -21.19 -13.30
CA VAL A 277 9.85 -21.83 -14.57
C VAL A 277 11.27 -21.44 -14.95
N ASN A 278 11.64 -20.16 -14.83
CA ASN A 278 13.01 -19.71 -15.10
C ASN A 278 14.02 -20.33 -14.13
N MET A 279 13.69 -20.46 -12.85
CA MET A 279 14.55 -21.12 -11.86
C MET A 279 14.71 -22.62 -12.17
N LEU A 280 13.64 -23.32 -12.55
CA LEU A 280 13.71 -24.74 -12.97
C LEU A 280 14.61 -24.96 -14.19
N ARG A 281 14.75 -23.97 -15.07
CA ARG A 281 15.69 -24.03 -16.23
C ARG A 281 17.16 -24.07 -15.82
N PHE A 282 17.50 -23.67 -14.59
CA PHE A 282 18.85 -23.82 -14.05
C PHE A 282 19.15 -25.22 -13.52
N HIS A 283 18.14 -26.09 -13.35
CA HIS A 283 18.34 -27.44 -12.89
C HIS A 283 19.12 -28.27 -13.94
N GLY A 284 20.13 -29.03 -13.51
CA GLY A 284 21.05 -29.74 -14.42
C GLY A 284 20.39 -30.77 -15.35
N SER A 285 19.14 -31.16 -15.09
CA SER A 285 18.37 -32.13 -15.88
C SER A 285 17.30 -31.49 -16.80
N TYR A 286 17.22 -30.16 -16.89
CA TYR A 286 16.19 -29.50 -17.68
C TYR A 286 16.44 -29.66 -19.19
N GLN A 287 15.44 -30.15 -19.94
CA GLN A 287 15.45 -30.22 -21.41
C GLN A 287 14.38 -29.27 -21.97
N LEU A 288 14.75 -28.49 -22.99
CA LEU A 288 14.03 -27.30 -23.48
C LEU A 288 12.76 -27.62 -24.29
N ASP A 289 12.30 -28.86 -24.36
CA ASP A 289 11.26 -29.24 -25.31
C ASP A 289 10.06 -29.88 -24.63
N GLN A 290 8.87 -29.41 -25.02
CA GLN A 290 7.53 -29.69 -24.46
C GLN A 290 7.12 -28.80 -23.29
N MET A 291 6.21 -27.86 -23.57
CA MET A 291 4.91 -27.74 -22.90
C MET A 291 4.06 -26.70 -23.65
N ASP A 292 2.84 -27.10 -24.07
CA ASP A 292 1.88 -26.25 -24.79
C ASP A 292 0.49 -26.29 -24.12
N SER A 293 -0.12 -25.10 -24.04
CA SER A 293 -1.49 -24.72 -23.62
C SER A 293 -2.02 -24.95 -22.19
N ARG A 294 -2.81 -23.94 -21.76
CA ARG A 294 -3.66 -23.85 -20.57
C ARG A 294 -4.90 -24.76 -20.70
N GLU A 295 -5.07 -25.72 -19.78
CA GLU A 295 -6.37 -26.31 -19.47
C GLU A 295 -6.59 -26.49 -17.96
N ALA A 296 -7.81 -26.16 -17.54
CA ALA A 296 -8.49 -26.22 -16.23
C ALA A 296 -7.73 -26.69 -14.98
N TRP A 297 -7.78 -25.85 -13.94
CA TRP A 297 -7.24 -26.07 -12.58
C TRP A 297 -7.61 -27.44 -11.95
N GLU A 298 -8.80 -27.97 -12.23
CA GLU A 298 -9.22 -29.30 -11.76
C GLU A 298 -8.46 -30.44 -12.45
N LYS A 299 -8.22 -30.32 -13.76
CA LYS A 299 -7.41 -31.27 -14.54
C LYS A 299 -5.95 -31.21 -14.11
N TRP A 300 -5.44 -30.00 -13.83
CA TRP A 300 -4.12 -29.78 -13.28
C TRP A 300 -3.96 -30.45 -11.90
N ARG A 301 -4.88 -30.24 -10.94
CA ARG A 301 -4.82 -30.94 -9.63
C ARG A 301 -4.81 -32.45 -9.80
N GLY A 302 -5.66 -32.99 -10.68
CA GLY A 302 -5.67 -34.42 -10.98
C GLY A 302 -4.36 -34.96 -11.56
N GLN A 303 -3.63 -34.16 -12.35
CA GLN A 303 -2.31 -34.52 -12.86
C GLN A 303 -1.23 -34.46 -11.77
N VAL A 304 -1.25 -33.43 -10.93
CA VAL A 304 -0.32 -33.27 -9.79
C VAL A 304 -0.44 -34.45 -8.82
N THR A 305 -1.67 -34.86 -8.45
CA THR A 305 -1.89 -36.03 -7.58
C THR A 305 -1.39 -37.34 -8.20
N LYS A 306 -1.56 -37.52 -9.53
CA LYS A 306 -1.02 -38.69 -10.24
C LYS A 306 0.51 -38.73 -10.21
N LEU A 307 1.16 -37.57 -10.32
CA LEU A 307 2.62 -37.47 -10.24
C LEU A 307 3.14 -37.77 -8.82
N GLU A 308 2.46 -37.29 -7.78
CA GLU A 308 2.79 -37.59 -6.38
C GLU A 308 2.82 -39.11 -6.12
N CYS A 309 1.86 -39.87 -6.66
CA CYS A 309 1.79 -41.32 -6.51
C CYS A 309 2.67 -42.12 -7.49
N SER A 310 3.53 -41.47 -8.27
CA SER A 310 4.30 -42.14 -9.34
C SER A 310 5.52 -42.91 -8.84
N ALA A 311 5.92 -43.95 -9.59
CA ALA A 311 7.14 -44.71 -9.31
C ALA A 311 8.44 -43.92 -9.59
N PHE A 312 8.36 -42.76 -10.25
CA PHE A 312 9.52 -41.92 -10.57
C PHE A 312 10.27 -41.44 -9.33
N TRP A 313 9.59 -41.30 -8.17
CA TRP A 313 10.23 -40.93 -6.90
C TRP A 313 11.21 -41.98 -6.37
N ILE A 314 10.99 -43.24 -6.71
CA ILE A 314 11.87 -44.35 -6.33
C ILE A 314 13.10 -44.38 -7.24
N GLN A 315 12.95 -43.92 -8.49
CA GLN A 315 14.00 -43.87 -9.50
C GLN A 315 14.91 -42.64 -9.36
N CYS A 316 14.44 -41.56 -8.72
CA CYS A 316 15.26 -40.39 -8.44
C CYS A 316 16.24 -40.67 -7.28
N GLY A 317 17.51 -40.90 -7.61
CA GLY A 317 18.58 -41.15 -6.64
C GLY A 317 19.09 -39.90 -5.91
N HIS A 318 18.78 -38.69 -6.39
CA HIS A 318 19.22 -37.45 -5.77
C HIS A 318 18.20 -36.97 -4.72
N GLN A 319 18.55 -37.12 -3.44
CA GLN A 319 17.65 -36.86 -2.31
C GLN A 319 17.11 -35.43 -2.29
N LYS A 320 17.97 -34.42 -2.45
CA LYS A 320 17.56 -33.00 -2.39
C LYS A 320 16.61 -32.63 -3.53
N THR A 321 16.87 -33.11 -4.75
CA THR A 321 15.97 -32.89 -5.88
C THR A 321 14.62 -33.57 -5.64
N ARG A 322 14.62 -34.80 -5.12
CA ARG A 322 13.38 -35.50 -4.78
C ARG A 322 12.57 -34.74 -3.72
N ASP A 323 13.21 -34.32 -2.65
CA ASP A 323 12.53 -33.63 -1.55
C ASP A 323 12.05 -32.24 -1.98
N GLY A 324 12.87 -31.49 -2.72
CA GLY A 324 12.52 -30.20 -3.30
C GLY A 324 11.32 -30.28 -4.24
N LEU A 325 11.33 -31.22 -5.21
CA LEU A 325 10.21 -31.41 -6.13
C LEU A 325 8.93 -31.87 -5.40
N LYS A 326 9.03 -32.73 -4.39
CA LYS A 326 7.89 -33.12 -3.55
C LYS A 326 7.31 -31.92 -2.80
N ASN A 327 8.17 -31.05 -2.27
CA ASN A 327 7.74 -29.82 -1.62
C ASN A 327 6.93 -28.92 -2.58
N LEU A 328 7.43 -28.71 -3.81
CA LEU A 328 6.71 -27.95 -4.83
C LEU A 328 5.34 -28.57 -5.14
N LEU A 329 5.25 -29.90 -5.24
CA LEU A 329 3.96 -30.57 -5.46
C LEU A 329 3.02 -30.41 -4.27
N HIS A 330 3.51 -30.53 -3.03
CA HIS A 330 2.69 -30.32 -1.84
C HIS A 330 2.15 -28.89 -1.77
N ILE A 331 2.94 -27.88 -2.15
CA ILE A 331 2.48 -26.50 -2.31
C ILE A 331 1.38 -26.43 -3.38
N MET A 332 1.62 -27.00 -4.56
CA MET A 332 0.65 -27.03 -5.67
C MET A 332 -0.67 -27.73 -5.29
N MET A 333 -0.63 -28.72 -4.39
CA MET A 333 -1.82 -29.41 -3.89
C MET A 333 -2.54 -28.68 -2.76
N GLY A 334 -2.04 -27.53 -2.31
CA GLY A 334 -2.66 -26.76 -1.23
C GLY A 334 -2.31 -27.25 0.18
N ASN A 335 -1.16 -27.90 0.37
CA ASN A 335 -0.71 -28.29 1.72
C ASN A 335 -0.35 -27.05 2.55
N ILE A 336 -1.23 -26.68 3.47
CA ILE A 336 -1.09 -25.47 4.30
C ILE A 336 0.22 -25.42 5.07
N LYS A 337 0.78 -26.56 5.51
CA LYS A 337 2.03 -26.58 6.28
C LYS A 337 3.22 -26.15 5.42
N GLU A 338 3.32 -26.69 4.22
CA GLU A 338 4.39 -26.36 3.28
C GLU A 338 4.25 -24.94 2.73
N ILE A 339 3.01 -24.50 2.48
CA ILE A 339 2.73 -23.10 2.06
C ILE A 339 3.14 -22.11 3.17
N THR A 340 2.76 -22.39 4.43
CA THR A 340 3.13 -21.53 5.57
C THR A 340 4.64 -21.51 5.76
N ALA A 341 5.33 -22.65 5.59
CA ALA A 341 6.79 -22.71 5.68
C ALA A 341 7.50 -21.97 4.52
N ALA A 342 6.88 -21.93 3.33
CA ALA A 342 7.44 -21.28 2.15
C ALA A 342 7.23 -19.75 2.13
N THR A 343 6.20 -19.26 2.81
CA THR A 343 5.87 -17.82 2.90
C THR A 343 6.56 -17.17 4.10
N SER A 344 6.60 -15.85 4.12
CA SER A 344 7.27 -15.05 5.16
C SER A 344 6.49 -13.80 5.59
N HIS A 345 5.44 -13.45 4.85
CA HIS A 345 4.49 -12.44 5.26
C HIS A 345 3.05 -12.97 5.20
N TRP A 346 2.17 -12.50 6.10
CA TRP A 346 0.79 -13.00 6.15
C TRP A 346 0.03 -12.73 4.85
N LEU A 347 0.37 -11.67 4.11
CA LEU A 347 -0.25 -11.36 2.82
C LEU A 347 0.21 -12.31 1.70
N GLU A 348 1.45 -12.79 1.76
CA GLU A 348 1.94 -13.85 0.87
C GLU A 348 1.15 -15.13 1.12
N LEU A 349 1.01 -15.52 2.40
CA LEU A 349 0.20 -16.67 2.80
C LEU A 349 -1.27 -16.51 2.39
N PHE A 350 -1.82 -15.31 2.54
CA PHE A 350 -3.17 -14.97 2.10
C PHE A 350 -3.33 -15.18 0.60
N ALA A 351 -2.43 -14.65 -0.24
CA ALA A 351 -2.44 -14.88 -1.68
C ALA A 351 -2.34 -16.38 -2.03
N SER A 352 -1.45 -17.13 -1.35
CA SER A 352 -1.31 -18.57 -1.55
C SER A 352 -2.60 -19.37 -1.32
N HIS A 353 -3.45 -18.94 -0.38
CA HIS A 353 -4.72 -19.62 -0.11
C HIS A 353 -5.64 -19.60 -1.32
N PHE A 354 -5.69 -18.49 -2.06
CA PHE A 354 -6.51 -18.37 -3.26
C PHE A 354 -5.94 -19.15 -4.43
N LEU A 355 -4.61 -19.17 -4.58
CA LEU A 355 -3.96 -19.89 -5.66
C LEU A 355 -4.08 -21.42 -5.52
N TYR A 356 -3.88 -21.94 -4.31
CA TYR A 356 -3.63 -23.38 -4.13
C TYR A 356 -4.70 -24.13 -3.32
N ILE A 357 -5.41 -23.44 -2.41
CA ILE A 357 -6.34 -24.12 -1.48
C ILE A 357 -7.78 -23.98 -1.97
N LYS A 358 -8.23 -22.74 -2.15
CA LYS A 358 -9.61 -22.44 -2.56
C LYS A 358 -9.63 -21.23 -3.51
N PRO A 359 -9.62 -21.46 -4.84
CA PRO A 359 -9.84 -20.42 -5.83
C PRO A 359 -11.20 -19.76 -5.61
N PHE A 360 -11.32 -18.47 -5.96
CA PHE A 360 -12.59 -17.74 -5.90
C PHE A 360 -13.64 -18.42 -6.77
N THR A 361 -14.47 -19.24 -6.14
CA THR A 361 -15.78 -19.64 -6.68
C THR A 361 -16.91 -18.96 -5.92
N VAL A 362 -16.62 -18.18 -4.88
CA VAL A 362 -17.61 -17.62 -3.93
C VAL A 362 -17.22 -16.22 -3.45
N GLY A 363 -17.35 -15.19 -4.29
CA GLY A 363 -17.39 -13.75 -3.89
C GLY A 363 -16.27 -13.22 -2.97
N PHE A 364 -16.45 -12.03 -2.41
CA PHE A 364 -15.52 -11.44 -1.43
C PHE A 364 -15.70 -12.00 0.00
N GLU A 365 -16.73 -12.82 0.19
CA GLU A 365 -17.18 -13.31 1.49
C GLU A 365 -16.10 -14.11 2.23
N GLY A 366 -15.75 -13.63 3.44
CA GLY A 366 -14.81 -14.29 4.33
C GLY A 366 -13.34 -13.95 4.10
N MET A 367 -13.01 -13.02 3.20
CA MET A 367 -11.63 -12.51 3.04
C MET A 367 -11.06 -11.96 4.33
N HIS A 368 -11.82 -11.12 5.05
CA HIS A 368 -11.38 -10.59 6.33
C HIS A 368 -11.02 -11.68 7.35
N HIS A 369 -11.89 -12.70 7.48
CA HIS A 369 -11.65 -13.82 8.40
C HIS A 369 -10.41 -14.63 7.98
N LEU A 370 -10.21 -14.85 6.67
CA LEU A 370 -9.01 -15.51 6.16
C LEU A 370 -7.75 -14.69 6.43
N ALA A 371 -7.80 -13.36 6.24
CA ALA A 371 -6.69 -12.46 6.54
C ALA A 371 -6.33 -12.51 8.02
N GLN A 372 -7.32 -12.45 8.93
CA GLN A 372 -7.13 -12.61 10.37
C GLN A 372 -6.44 -13.95 10.71
N LYS A 373 -6.87 -15.05 10.08
CA LYS A 373 -6.23 -16.36 10.26
C LYS A 373 -4.78 -16.37 9.77
N CYS A 374 -4.49 -15.74 8.64
CA CYS A 374 -3.12 -15.63 8.13
C CYS A 374 -2.23 -14.78 9.05
N ILE A 375 -2.75 -13.69 9.61
CA ILE A 375 -2.07 -12.84 10.60
C ILE A 375 -1.78 -13.62 11.89
N GLN A 376 -2.72 -14.45 12.35
CA GLN A 376 -2.50 -15.32 13.52
C GLN A 376 -1.40 -16.35 13.28
N LEU A 377 -1.33 -16.90 12.07
CA LEU A 377 -0.30 -17.87 11.69
C LEU A 377 1.07 -17.22 11.46
N MET A 378 1.10 -15.99 10.96
CA MET A 378 2.31 -15.21 10.71
C MET A 378 2.19 -13.77 11.21
N PRO A 379 2.38 -13.54 12.52
CA PRO A 379 2.32 -12.21 13.10
C PRO A 379 3.44 -11.32 12.54
N SER A 380 3.08 -10.20 11.91
CA SER A 380 4.03 -9.20 11.45
C SER A 380 4.40 -8.24 12.59
N SER A 381 5.70 -8.00 12.77
CA SER A 381 6.20 -7.05 13.76
C SER A 381 6.09 -5.63 13.21
N GLY A 382 4.95 -5.00 13.44
CA GLY A 382 4.66 -3.61 13.05
C GLY A 382 3.47 -3.51 12.10
N THR A 383 2.57 -2.59 12.39
CA THR A 383 1.48 -2.20 11.48
C THR A 383 1.92 -0.94 10.75
N ASN A 384 2.31 -1.07 9.48
CA ASN A 384 2.45 0.11 8.60
C ASN A 384 1.04 0.55 8.13
N GLY A 385 0.91 1.81 7.70
CA GLY A 385 -0.40 2.35 7.30
C GLY A 385 -1.05 1.56 6.16
N LEU A 386 -0.21 1.00 5.29
CA LEU A 386 -0.62 0.12 4.20
C LEU A 386 -1.23 -1.20 4.68
N THR A 387 -0.69 -1.83 5.73
CA THR A 387 -1.27 -3.05 6.33
C THR A 387 -2.67 -2.79 6.89
N GLY A 388 -2.86 -1.64 7.55
CA GLY A 388 -4.17 -1.22 8.05
C GLY A 388 -5.19 -1.10 6.90
N LEU A 389 -4.81 -0.40 5.83
CA LEU A 389 -5.64 -0.24 4.64
C LEU A 389 -5.99 -1.59 3.99
N ILE A 390 -5.03 -2.50 3.84
CA ILE A 390 -5.27 -3.83 3.25
C ILE A 390 -6.32 -4.60 4.05
N ILE A 391 -6.19 -4.61 5.38
CA ILE A 391 -7.18 -5.26 6.26
C ILE A 391 -8.55 -4.60 6.15
N GLY A 392 -8.59 -3.26 6.04
CA GLY A 392 -9.82 -2.49 5.85
C GLY A 392 -10.52 -2.83 4.54
N VAL A 393 -9.79 -2.87 3.44
CA VAL A 393 -10.32 -3.23 2.12
C VAL A 393 -10.85 -4.67 2.13
N MET A 394 -10.13 -5.61 2.76
CA MET A 394 -10.58 -6.99 2.95
C MET A 394 -11.81 -7.13 3.85
N SER A 395 -12.13 -6.12 4.67
CA SER A 395 -13.35 -6.08 5.49
C SER A 395 -14.58 -5.61 4.73
N GLU A 396 -14.43 -5.18 3.47
CA GLU A 396 -15.49 -4.64 2.62
C GLU A 396 -16.23 -3.45 3.24
N ASN A 397 -15.61 -2.78 4.23
CA ASN A 397 -16.21 -1.65 4.93
C ASN A 397 -15.57 -0.32 4.48
N PRO A 398 -16.29 0.52 3.70
CA PRO A 398 -15.75 1.79 3.22
C PRO A 398 -15.43 2.79 4.35
N GLU A 399 -16.07 2.70 5.52
CA GLU A 399 -15.74 3.55 6.69
C GLU A 399 -14.34 3.24 7.23
N VAL A 400 -14.03 1.96 7.35
CA VAL A 400 -12.73 1.50 7.84
C VAL A 400 -11.65 1.89 6.83
N VAL A 401 -11.92 1.71 5.53
CA VAL A 401 -11.02 2.13 4.46
C VAL A 401 -10.76 3.63 4.52
N LEU A 402 -11.81 4.45 4.62
CA LEU A 402 -11.68 5.90 4.72
C LEU A 402 -10.90 6.33 5.96
N ALA A 403 -11.15 5.70 7.11
CA ALA A 403 -10.42 5.97 8.35
C ALA A 403 -8.93 5.66 8.23
N GLU A 404 -8.56 4.54 7.61
CA GLU A 404 -7.15 4.19 7.35
C GLU A 404 -6.49 5.12 6.33
N CYS A 405 -7.22 5.58 5.30
CA CYS A 405 -6.76 6.62 4.39
C CYS A 405 -6.46 7.93 5.13
N THR A 406 -7.40 8.41 5.96
CA THR A 406 -7.28 9.66 6.73
C THR A 406 -6.11 9.60 7.71
N LYS A 407 -5.92 8.46 8.37
CA LYS A 407 -4.88 8.29 9.37
C LYS A 407 -3.47 8.21 8.78
N ASN A 408 -3.30 7.56 7.62
CA ASN A 408 -1.98 7.15 7.15
C ASN A 408 -1.52 7.79 5.83
N PHE A 409 -2.42 8.28 4.99
CA PHE A 409 -2.09 8.70 3.62
C PHE A 409 -2.39 10.18 3.33
N GLY A 410 -3.11 10.84 4.23
CA GLY A 410 -3.33 12.28 4.19
C GLY A 410 -4.49 12.73 3.28
N PRO A 411 -4.81 14.03 3.30
CA PRO A 411 -6.05 14.55 2.73
C PRO A 411 -6.21 14.31 1.23
N TRP A 412 -5.12 14.38 0.45
CA TRP A 412 -5.15 14.11 -0.99
C TRP A 412 -5.74 12.73 -1.30
N LEU A 413 -5.25 11.67 -0.64
CA LEU A 413 -5.75 10.31 -0.91
C LEU A 413 -7.21 10.20 -0.48
N VAL A 414 -7.58 10.77 0.66
CA VAL A 414 -8.94 10.69 1.19
C VAL A 414 -9.95 11.33 0.23
N THR A 415 -9.68 12.56 -0.22
CA THR A 415 -10.55 13.28 -1.17
C THR A 415 -10.78 12.45 -2.43
N HIS A 416 -9.72 11.87 -2.99
CA HIS A 416 -9.83 11.11 -4.22
C HIS A 416 -10.36 9.69 -4.01
N ALA A 417 -10.09 9.05 -2.87
CA ALA A 417 -10.59 7.71 -2.54
C ALA A 417 -12.11 7.67 -2.40
N MET A 418 -12.75 8.76 -1.94
CA MET A 418 -14.21 8.85 -1.89
C MET A 418 -14.86 8.65 -3.27
N GLU A 419 -14.23 9.12 -4.34
CA GLU A 419 -14.72 8.88 -5.71
C GLU A 419 -14.64 7.39 -6.10
N LEU A 420 -13.60 6.68 -5.65
CA LEU A 420 -13.41 5.25 -5.90
C LEU A 420 -14.41 4.42 -5.09
N LEU A 421 -14.63 4.78 -3.82
CA LEU A 421 -15.55 4.08 -2.93
C LEU A 421 -17.00 4.17 -3.40
N THR A 422 -17.39 5.27 -4.07
CA THR A 422 -18.76 5.51 -4.57
C THR A 422 -19.00 5.00 -5.98
N ALA A 423 -17.99 4.39 -6.63
CA ALA A 423 -18.08 3.96 -8.02
C ALA A 423 -19.29 3.04 -8.30
N ASP A 424 -19.56 2.10 -7.39
CA ASP A 424 -20.66 1.14 -7.47
C ASP A 424 -20.96 0.55 -6.08
N ASN A 425 -21.20 1.44 -5.11
CA ASN A 425 -21.50 1.09 -3.72
C ASN A 425 -22.48 2.11 -3.10
N ASP A 426 -23.76 1.76 -3.10
CA ASP A 426 -24.84 2.60 -2.57
C ASP A 426 -24.66 2.94 -1.09
N TYR A 427 -24.10 2.02 -0.29
CA TYR A 427 -23.83 2.29 1.12
C TYR A 427 -22.78 3.38 1.26
N ALA A 428 -21.68 3.29 0.52
CA ALA A 428 -20.63 4.32 0.53
C ALA A 428 -21.17 5.67 0.04
N ASP A 429 -22.02 5.66 -1.00
CA ASP A 429 -22.64 6.87 -1.53
C ASP A 429 -23.52 7.58 -0.49
N ILE A 430 -24.44 6.85 0.15
CA ILE A 430 -25.27 7.40 1.23
C ILE A 430 -24.40 7.89 2.39
N MET A 431 -23.48 7.06 2.86
CA MET A 431 -22.61 7.37 4.00
C MET A 431 -21.80 8.65 3.80
N LEU A 432 -21.32 8.91 2.58
CA LEU A 432 -20.46 10.04 2.25
C LEU A 432 -21.23 11.34 2.04
N HIS A 433 -22.41 11.28 1.42
CA HIS A 433 -23.19 12.46 1.04
C HIS A 433 -24.28 12.83 2.06
N GLU A 434 -24.63 11.95 2.99
CA GLU A 434 -25.62 12.26 4.04
C GLU A 434 -25.10 13.36 4.97
N GLU A 435 -25.89 14.42 5.13
CA GLU A 435 -25.62 15.52 6.04
C GLU A 435 -25.67 15.04 7.50
N ARG A 436 -24.66 15.41 8.28
CA ARG A 436 -24.56 14.97 9.66
C ARG A 436 -24.72 16.14 10.63
N PRO A 437 -25.74 16.13 11.52
CA PRO A 437 -25.95 17.21 12.50
C PRO A 437 -24.75 17.44 13.42
N ASN A 438 -24.02 16.37 13.78
CA ASN A 438 -22.81 16.46 14.60
C ASN A 438 -21.60 17.07 13.86
N LEU A 439 -21.65 17.17 12.53
CA LEU A 439 -20.66 17.89 11.72
C LEU A 439 -21.10 19.33 11.40
N GLY A 440 -22.20 19.81 11.98
CA GLY A 440 -22.74 21.13 11.67
C GLY A 440 -23.59 21.16 10.40
N GLY A 441 -24.13 20.00 9.98
CA GLY A 441 -25.01 19.88 8.81
C GLY A 441 -24.27 19.69 7.50
N ILE A 442 -22.97 19.41 7.52
CA ILE A 442 -22.19 19.04 6.32
C ILE A 442 -22.03 17.52 6.23
N SER A 443 -21.76 17.03 5.03
CA SER A 443 -21.46 15.63 4.75
C SER A 443 -19.99 15.27 5.07
N ILE A 444 -19.66 13.97 5.06
CA ILE A 444 -18.28 13.51 5.20
C ILE A 444 -17.43 13.95 4.01
N GLU A 445 -18.00 13.90 2.81
CA GLU A 445 -17.35 14.33 1.58
C GLU A 445 -16.96 15.80 1.64
N GLU A 446 -17.89 16.67 2.04
CA GLU A 446 -17.67 18.11 2.19
C GLU A 446 -16.60 18.40 3.24
N LEU A 447 -16.65 17.73 4.39
CA LEU A 447 -15.64 17.89 5.44
C LEU A 447 -14.23 17.60 4.91
N HIS A 448 -14.03 16.47 4.23
CA HIS A 448 -12.70 16.09 3.75
C HIS A 448 -12.23 16.94 2.56
N ARG A 449 -13.15 17.41 1.70
CA ARG A 449 -12.81 18.42 0.67
C ARG A 449 -12.36 19.74 1.30
N LEU A 450 -13.04 20.23 2.32
CA LEU A 450 -12.65 21.45 3.04
C LEU A 450 -11.29 21.29 3.74
N VAL A 451 -11.05 20.15 4.38
CA VAL A 451 -9.74 19.85 5.00
C VAL A 451 -8.63 19.84 3.95
N TYR A 452 -8.86 19.22 2.79
CA TYR A 452 -7.86 19.20 1.72
C TYR A 452 -7.64 20.59 1.12
N ALA A 453 -8.71 21.34 0.85
CA ALA A 453 -8.64 22.73 0.37
C ALA A 453 -7.85 23.62 1.35
N GLN A 454 -8.02 23.43 2.66
CA GLN A 454 -7.24 24.13 3.68
C GLN A 454 -5.74 23.80 3.56
N VAL A 455 -5.38 22.53 3.40
CA VAL A 455 -3.98 22.11 3.21
C VAL A 455 -3.37 22.75 1.97
N LEU A 456 -4.10 22.79 0.85
CA LEU A 456 -3.67 23.44 -0.39
C LEU A 456 -3.51 24.96 -0.21
N CYS A 457 -4.43 25.63 0.51
CA CYS A 457 -4.34 27.06 0.80
C CYS A 457 -3.09 27.42 1.64
N CYS A 458 -2.56 26.48 2.41
CA CYS A 458 -1.39 26.71 3.24
C CYS A 458 -0.08 26.84 2.47
N HIS A 459 -0.06 26.56 1.15
CA HIS A 459 1.14 26.60 0.35
C HIS A 459 1.03 27.58 -0.85
N PRO A 460 1.99 28.51 -1.04
CA PRO A 460 1.93 29.54 -2.10
C PRO A 460 1.87 29.01 -3.52
N LEU A 461 2.30 27.76 -3.72
CA LEU A 461 2.28 27.09 -5.01
C LEU A 461 1.13 26.10 -5.14
N THR A 462 0.14 26.00 -4.25
CA THR A 462 -0.99 25.05 -4.46
C THR A 462 -2.36 25.65 -4.15
N TRP A 463 -2.41 26.86 -3.58
CA TRP A 463 -3.67 27.57 -3.31
C TRP A 463 -4.60 27.73 -4.51
N GLN A 464 -4.12 27.72 -5.75
CA GLN A 464 -4.99 27.81 -6.92
C GLN A 464 -5.81 26.53 -7.12
N VAL A 465 -5.26 25.38 -6.70
CA VAL A 465 -5.91 24.08 -6.78
C VAL A 465 -7.09 24.00 -5.80
N SER A 466 -7.00 24.69 -4.66
CA SER A 466 -8.02 24.65 -3.61
C SER A 466 -9.38 25.22 -4.03
N TYR A 467 -9.45 25.96 -5.15
CA TYR A 467 -10.70 26.47 -5.70
C TYR A 467 -11.41 25.46 -6.61
N VAL A 468 -10.69 24.43 -7.06
CA VAL A 468 -11.20 23.41 -8.01
C VAL A 468 -11.55 22.12 -7.28
N THR A 469 -10.86 21.83 -6.18
CA THR A 469 -11.16 20.75 -5.21
C THR A 469 -12.27 21.16 -4.26
#